data_AF-A0A1Z3ND51-F1
#
_entry.id   AF-A0A1Z3ND51-F1
#
_cell.length_a   1.000
_cell.length_b   1.000
_cell.length_c   1.000
_cell.angle_alpha   90.00
_cell.angle_beta   90.00
_cell.angle_gamma   90.00
#
_symmetry.space_group_name_H-M   'P 1'
#
loop_
_entity.id
_entity.type
_entity.pdbx_description
1 polymer ?
#
loop_
_entity_poly.entity_id
_entity_poly.type
_entity_poly.pdbx_seq_one_letter_code
_entity_poly.pdbx_strand_id
1 'polypeptide(L)'
;MRTFIETTDSGEPLSIGLAFPKEAMEGLSEHAPEVFVVALPSAMALPPYNHVMLDWMPHGHDPDSVYGRPHFDFHFYMMSSEDRQKITCLGPDEAVCMKQPLRELIPPFYVPTPAGVPQMGWHWVDPRSPEYNGQPFTSTMIYGFYNGEMSFIEPMITKEFIQATTWFASLIPVPDKVMISGHYPTAYSLAYDPFKNLYYVKLKNLVKKEK
;
A
#
# COMPACT_ATOMS: atom_id res chain seq x y z
N MET A 1 -0.13 -1.36 -17.02
CA MET A 1 -0.85 -0.93 -15.80
C MET A 1 -1.05 0.58 -15.84
N ARG A 2 -2.02 1.13 -15.11
CA ARG A 2 -2.21 2.58 -14.94
C ARG A 2 -2.84 2.90 -13.58
N THR A 3 -2.53 4.04 -13.00
CA THR A 3 -3.27 4.58 -11.85
C THR A 3 -4.50 5.37 -12.30
N PHE A 4 -5.48 5.51 -11.43
CA PHE A 4 -6.67 6.33 -11.64
C PHE A 4 -7.19 6.88 -10.31
N ILE A 5 -8.00 7.93 -10.42
CA ILE A 5 -8.76 8.52 -9.30
C ILE A 5 -10.24 8.43 -9.72
N GLU A 6 -11.09 7.92 -8.85
CA GLU A 6 -12.54 7.95 -9.03
C GLU A 6 -13.12 9.09 -8.20
N THR A 7 -14.09 9.81 -8.76
CA THR A 7 -14.77 10.91 -8.08
C THR A 7 -16.28 10.73 -8.10
N THR A 8 -16.98 11.44 -7.23
CA THR A 8 -18.42 11.68 -7.38
C THR A 8 -18.70 12.56 -8.60
N ASP A 9 -19.99 12.67 -8.97
CA ASP A 9 -20.45 13.63 -9.99
C ASP A 9 -20.14 15.09 -9.60
N SER A 10 -19.99 15.37 -8.30
CA SER A 10 -19.60 16.69 -7.79
C SER A 10 -18.08 16.90 -7.75
N GLY A 11 -17.28 15.92 -8.20
CA GLY A 11 -15.82 16.01 -8.26
C GLY A 11 -15.09 15.65 -6.97
N GLU A 12 -15.79 15.14 -5.95
CA GLU A 12 -15.15 14.73 -4.68
C GLU A 12 -14.46 13.36 -4.85
N PRO A 13 -13.20 13.19 -4.41
CA PRO A 13 -12.49 11.92 -4.54
C PRO A 13 -13.13 10.78 -3.73
N LEU A 14 -13.40 9.66 -4.38
CA LEU A 14 -13.96 8.45 -3.79
C LEU A 14 -12.90 7.36 -3.59
N SER A 15 -11.99 7.21 -4.55
CA SER A 15 -10.94 6.19 -4.52
C SER A 15 -9.72 6.62 -5.32
N ILE A 16 -8.59 6.03 -4.96
CA ILE A 16 -7.36 6.01 -5.76
C ILE A 16 -6.98 4.56 -5.97
N GLY A 17 -6.50 4.21 -7.16
CA GLY A 17 -6.18 2.82 -7.44
C GLY A 17 -5.24 2.60 -8.62
N LEU A 18 -4.86 1.34 -8.77
CA LEU A 18 -4.09 0.80 -9.88
C LEU A 18 -4.97 -0.20 -10.65
N ALA A 19 -4.99 -0.08 -11.97
CA ALA A 19 -5.62 -1.04 -12.87
C ALA A 19 -4.57 -1.73 -13.74
N PHE A 20 -4.67 -3.05 -13.86
CA PHE A 20 -3.78 -3.85 -14.70
C PHE A 20 -4.54 -4.99 -15.39
N PRO A 21 -4.15 -5.35 -16.62
CA PRO A 21 -4.82 -6.40 -17.37
C PRO A 21 -4.55 -7.78 -16.76
N LYS A 22 -5.47 -8.71 -16.96
CA LYS A 22 -5.31 -10.08 -16.47
C LYS A 22 -4.04 -10.75 -17.01
N GLU A 23 -3.70 -10.48 -18.26
CA GLU A 23 -2.51 -11.00 -18.94
C GLU A 23 -1.20 -10.52 -18.29
N ALA A 24 -1.23 -9.42 -17.53
CA ALA A 24 -0.05 -8.97 -16.78
C ALA A 24 0.40 -10.00 -15.73
N MET A 25 -0.46 -10.96 -15.35
CA MET A 25 -0.12 -12.04 -14.42
C MET A 25 0.66 -13.20 -15.05
N GLU A 26 0.73 -13.27 -16.38
CA GLU A 26 1.30 -14.40 -17.12
C GLU A 26 2.79 -14.20 -17.45
N GLY A 27 3.28 -12.95 -17.44
CA GLY A 27 4.65 -12.60 -17.82
C GLY A 27 5.55 -12.16 -16.65
N LEU A 28 5.13 -12.39 -15.41
CA LEU A 28 5.89 -11.98 -14.22
C LEU A 28 7.15 -12.84 -14.06
N SER A 29 8.25 -12.22 -13.65
CA SER A 29 9.48 -12.93 -13.30
C SER A 29 9.23 -13.99 -12.22
N GLU A 30 9.71 -15.22 -12.41
CA GLU A 30 9.67 -16.27 -11.38
C GLU A 30 10.93 -16.32 -10.51
N HIS A 31 11.93 -15.47 -10.79
CA HIS A 31 13.27 -15.59 -10.21
C HIS A 31 13.71 -14.38 -9.38
N ALA A 32 13.21 -13.20 -9.72
CA ALA A 32 13.64 -11.94 -9.12
C ALA A 32 12.45 -11.00 -8.92
N PRO A 33 12.43 -10.23 -7.81
CA PRO A 33 11.45 -9.18 -7.64
C PRO A 33 11.49 -8.14 -8.77
N GLU A 34 10.33 -7.59 -9.09
CA GLU A 34 10.19 -6.52 -10.09
C GLU A 34 9.49 -5.32 -9.46
N VAL A 35 9.95 -4.11 -9.79
CA VAL A 35 9.42 -2.87 -9.22
C VAL A 35 8.94 -1.94 -10.33
N PHE A 36 7.71 -1.45 -10.21
CA PHE A 36 7.10 -0.54 -11.17
C PHE A 36 6.64 0.74 -10.47
N VAL A 37 7.18 1.88 -10.87
CA VAL A 37 6.75 3.19 -10.36
C VAL A 37 5.76 3.80 -11.37
N VAL A 38 4.55 4.10 -10.91
CA VAL A 38 3.45 4.62 -11.73
C VAL A 38 2.98 5.95 -11.17
N ALA A 39 3.11 7.01 -11.98
CA ALA A 39 2.68 8.35 -11.61
C ALA A 39 1.15 8.46 -11.57
N LEU A 40 0.63 9.25 -10.62
CA LEU A 40 -0.80 9.54 -10.52
C LEU A 40 -1.32 10.37 -11.72
N PRO A 41 -2.63 10.33 -12.02
CA PRO A 41 -3.19 11.19 -13.06
C PRO A 41 -2.95 12.67 -12.77
N SER A 42 -2.44 13.42 -13.75
CA SER A 42 -2.14 14.86 -13.60
C SER A 42 -3.37 15.76 -13.63
N ALA A 43 -4.54 15.23 -14.02
CA ALA A 43 -5.78 15.99 -14.10
C ALA A 43 -6.33 16.42 -12.73
N MET A 44 -5.93 15.73 -11.64
CA MET A 44 -6.37 16.02 -10.28
C MET A 44 -5.25 15.69 -9.29
N ALA A 45 -4.88 16.67 -8.46
CA ALA A 45 -4.05 16.40 -7.29
C ALA A 45 -4.89 15.72 -6.21
N LEU A 46 -4.33 14.69 -5.58
CA LEU A 46 -4.98 13.96 -4.49
C LEU A 46 -4.03 13.85 -3.30
N PRO A 47 -3.82 14.94 -2.52
CA PRO A 47 -2.99 14.85 -1.33
C PRO A 47 -3.58 13.80 -0.37
N PRO A 48 -2.73 13.04 0.33
CA PRO A 48 -1.26 13.19 0.41
C PRO A 48 -0.47 12.45 -0.69
N TYR A 49 -1.12 11.76 -1.63
CA TYR A 49 -0.45 10.82 -2.54
C TYR A 49 0.38 11.48 -3.63
N ASN A 50 1.52 10.86 -3.94
CA ASN A 50 2.48 11.29 -4.95
C ASN A 50 2.53 10.31 -6.14
N HIS A 51 2.71 9.01 -5.86
CA HIS A 51 2.81 7.95 -6.86
C HIS A 51 2.39 6.60 -6.27
N VAL A 52 2.21 5.61 -7.14
CA VAL A 52 2.09 4.20 -6.75
C VAL A 52 3.37 3.48 -7.14
N MET A 53 3.93 2.69 -6.23
CA MET A 53 4.96 1.70 -6.53
C MET A 53 4.33 0.32 -6.38
N LEU A 54 4.51 -0.52 -7.38
CA LEU A 54 4.09 -1.91 -7.36
C LEU A 54 5.33 -2.79 -7.32
N ASP A 55 5.43 -3.62 -6.29
CA ASP A 55 6.49 -4.61 -6.17
C ASP A 55 5.87 -5.97 -6.41
N TRP A 56 6.46 -6.75 -7.31
CA TRP A 56 6.16 -8.16 -7.49
C TRP A 56 7.20 -8.98 -6.75
N MET A 57 6.74 -9.84 -5.84
CA MET A 57 7.58 -10.68 -4.99
C MET A 57 7.34 -12.15 -5.33
N PRO A 58 8.09 -12.77 -6.26
CA PRO A 58 7.81 -14.12 -6.77
C PRO A 58 7.92 -15.24 -5.74
N HIS A 59 8.63 -14.99 -4.63
CA HIS A 59 8.79 -15.93 -3.52
C HIS A 59 8.31 -15.33 -2.20
N GLY A 60 7.64 -14.18 -2.25
CA GLY A 60 7.33 -13.41 -1.07
C GLY A 60 8.57 -12.76 -0.44
N HIS A 61 8.44 -12.36 0.82
CA HIS A 61 9.52 -11.74 1.60
C HIS A 61 9.34 -11.97 3.11
N ASP A 62 10.27 -11.46 3.91
CA ASP A 62 10.25 -11.62 5.36
C ASP A 62 9.06 -10.93 6.04
N PRO A 63 8.51 -11.49 7.14
CA PRO A 63 8.86 -12.81 7.69
C PRO A 63 8.33 -13.93 6.79
N ASP A 64 9.21 -14.84 6.34
CA ASP A 64 8.86 -15.91 5.39
C ASP A 64 7.66 -16.76 5.84
N SER A 65 7.56 -17.03 7.15
CA SER A 65 6.43 -17.77 7.73
C SER A 65 5.07 -17.08 7.59
N VAL A 66 5.06 -15.78 7.27
CA VAL A 66 3.85 -14.95 7.12
C VAL A 66 3.70 -14.51 5.67
N TYR A 67 4.72 -13.87 5.09
CA TYR A 67 4.69 -13.25 3.77
C TYR A 67 5.47 -14.04 2.69
N GLY A 68 5.85 -15.29 2.93
CA GLY A 68 6.58 -16.16 1.98
C GLY A 68 5.75 -16.73 0.81
N ARG A 69 4.61 -16.13 0.46
CA ARG A 69 3.80 -16.51 -0.71
C ARG A 69 4.04 -15.54 -1.86
N PRO A 70 3.94 -15.95 -3.14
CA PRO A 70 4.05 -15.00 -4.24
C PRO A 70 2.95 -13.91 -4.17
N HIS A 71 3.34 -12.65 -4.08
CA HIS A 71 2.41 -11.55 -3.85
C HIS A 71 2.88 -10.23 -4.45
N PHE A 72 1.98 -9.26 -4.40
CA PHE A 72 2.24 -7.89 -4.81
C PHE A 72 2.07 -6.92 -3.66
N ASP A 73 2.95 -5.93 -3.63
CA ASP A 73 2.94 -4.82 -2.67
C ASP A 73 2.54 -3.54 -3.40
N PHE A 74 1.36 -3.00 -3.09
CA PHE A 74 0.80 -1.84 -3.76
C PHE A 74 1.04 -0.59 -2.92
N HIS A 75 2.26 -0.04 -2.95
CA HIS A 75 2.60 1.14 -2.16
C HIS A 75 2.01 2.43 -2.74
N PHE A 76 1.08 3.06 -2.03
CA PHE A 76 0.59 4.41 -2.33
C PHE A 76 1.41 5.44 -1.55
N TYR A 77 2.50 5.91 -2.16
CA TYR A 77 3.45 6.82 -1.51
C TYR A 77 2.90 8.23 -1.35
N MET A 78 3.21 8.82 -0.20
CA MET A 78 2.90 10.19 0.21
C MET A 78 4.12 11.12 0.17
N MET A 79 5.26 10.59 -0.27
CA MET A 79 6.52 11.31 -0.44
C MET A 79 6.99 11.25 -1.89
N SER A 80 7.95 12.11 -2.25
CA SER A 80 8.53 12.12 -3.59
C SER A 80 9.33 10.85 -3.85
N SER A 81 9.39 10.39 -5.10
CA SER A 81 10.26 9.26 -5.49
C SER A 81 11.74 9.55 -5.24
N GLU A 82 12.15 10.82 -5.27
CA GLU A 82 13.53 11.23 -5.01
C GLU A 82 13.89 11.06 -3.54
N ASP A 83 13.02 11.51 -2.62
CA ASP A 83 13.25 11.37 -1.19
C ASP A 83 13.13 9.92 -0.75
N ARG A 84 12.19 9.17 -1.34
CA ARG A 84 12.06 7.72 -1.14
C ARG A 84 13.38 7.00 -1.42
N GLN A 85 14.02 7.26 -2.55
CA GLN A 85 15.28 6.61 -2.94
C GLN A 85 16.46 6.91 -2.00
N LYS A 86 16.38 7.97 -1.19
CA LYS A 86 17.41 8.33 -0.19
C LYS A 86 17.28 7.56 1.12
N ILE A 87 16.15 6.88 1.37
CA ILE A 87 15.93 6.11 2.60
C ILE A 87 16.84 4.87 2.58
N THR A 88 17.73 4.76 3.56
CA THR A 88 18.62 3.60 3.71
C THR A 88 18.23 2.71 4.89
N CYS A 89 17.65 3.27 5.95
CA CYS A 89 17.36 2.60 7.22
C CYS A 89 18.59 1.91 7.85
N LEU A 90 19.80 2.40 7.54
CA LEU A 90 21.06 1.86 8.02
C LEU A 90 21.95 2.97 8.56
N GLY A 91 22.86 2.63 9.48
CA GLY A 91 23.85 3.57 10.00
C GLY A 91 23.19 4.82 10.61
N PRO A 92 23.62 6.05 10.24
CA PRO A 92 23.01 7.28 10.77
C PRO A 92 21.51 7.44 10.46
N ASP A 93 21.03 6.82 9.38
CA ASP A 93 19.64 6.92 8.95
C ASP A 93 18.70 5.98 9.71
N GLU A 94 19.24 4.95 10.38
CA GLU A 94 18.46 3.95 11.13
C GLU A 94 17.56 4.62 12.19
N ALA A 95 18.10 5.59 12.94
CA ALA A 95 17.36 6.34 13.95
C ALA A 95 16.27 7.26 13.36
N VAL A 96 16.46 7.75 12.13
CA VAL A 96 15.46 8.56 11.42
C VAL A 96 14.36 7.66 10.87
N CYS A 97 14.75 6.55 10.23
CA CYS A 97 13.83 5.58 9.66
C CYS A 97 12.89 4.99 10.71
N MET A 98 13.42 4.58 11.88
CA MET A 98 12.64 4.00 12.98
C MET A 98 12.21 5.02 14.04
N LYS A 99 12.18 6.32 13.69
CA LYS A 99 11.64 7.32 14.60
C LYS A 99 10.15 7.08 14.84
N GLN A 100 9.81 6.89 16.11
CA GLN A 100 8.45 6.65 16.57
C GLN A 100 7.49 7.77 16.13
N PRO A 101 6.42 7.46 15.38
CA PRO A 101 5.33 8.41 15.12
C PRO A 101 4.59 8.75 16.42
N LEU A 102 4.02 9.96 16.48
CA LEU A 102 3.12 10.32 17.58
C LEU A 102 1.90 9.38 17.57
N ARG A 103 1.38 9.04 18.76
CA ARG A 103 0.29 8.07 18.92
C ARG A 103 -0.93 8.40 18.05
N GLU A 104 -1.32 9.67 17.98
CA GLU A 104 -2.43 10.14 17.14
C GLU A 104 -2.23 9.98 15.62
N LEU A 105 -0.99 9.78 15.17
CA LEU A 105 -0.64 9.56 13.76
C LEU A 105 -0.60 8.08 13.39
N ILE A 106 -0.72 7.18 14.37
CA ILE A 106 -0.68 5.74 14.19
C ILE A 106 -2.12 5.22 14.04
N PRO A 107 -2.44 4.48 12.96
CA PRO A 107 -3.71 3.80 12.86
C PRO A 107 -3.93 2.86 14.06
N PRO A 108 -5.14 2.79 14.66
CA PRO A 108 -5.40 1.91 15.78
C PRO A 108 -4.95 0.47 15.52
N PHE A 109 -4.43 -0.20 16.56
CA PHE A 109 -4.00 -1.61 16.56
C PHE A 109 -2.69 -1.93 15.84
N TYR A 110 -2.13 -0.99 15.07
CA TYR A 110 -0.88 -1.21 14.37
C TYR A 110 0.33 -1.19 15.32
N VAL A 111 1.26 -2.10 15.06
CA VAL A 111 2.54 -2.21 15.78
C VAL A 111 3.69 -2.19 14.78
N PRO A 112 4.87 -1.68 15.16
CA PRO A 112 6.01 -1.65 14.27
C PRO A 112 6.60 -3.04 14.03
N THR A 113 7.19 -3.24 12.85
CA THR A 113 8.10 -4.35 12.59
C THR A 113 9.45 -4.15 13.29
N PRO A 114 10.31 -5.18 13.39
CA PRO A 114 11.60 -5.05 14.08
C PRO A 114 12.61 -4.09 13.41
N ALA A 115 12.46 -3.80 12.12
CA ALA A 115 13.40 -2.99 11.35
C ALA A 115 12.72 -2.22 10.22
N GLY A 116 13.36 -1.15 9.77
CA GLY A 116 12.99 -0.46 8.54
C GLY A 116 13.55 -1.12 7.29
N VAL A 117 12.94 -0.83 6.15
CA VAL A 117 13.32 -1.36 4.84
C VAL A 117 13.85 -0.21 3.96
N PRO A 118 15.02 -0.36 3.31
CA PRO A 118 15.54 0.64 2.40
C PRO A 118 14.52 1.05 1.34
N GLN A 119 14.49 2.34 1.02
CA GLN A 119 13.55 2.95 0.08
C GLN A 119 12.06 2.84 0.41
N MET A 120 11.70 2.38 1.60
CA MET A 120 10.30 2.24 2.03
C MET A 120 10.09 2.91 3.39
N GLY A 121 10.96 2.61 4.35
CA GLY A 121 10.88 3.08 5.72
C GLY A 121 10.44 1.98 6.69
N TRP A 122 9.91 2.38 7.83
CA TRP A 122 9.50 1.48 8.89
C TRP A 122 8.07 1.00 8.68
N HIS A 123 7.90 -0.32 8.54
CA HIS A 123 6.61 -0.94 8.30
C HIS A 123 5.87 -1.15 9.62
N TRP A 124 4.55 -0.99 9.56
CA TRP A 124 3.66 -1.20 10.69
C TRP A 124 2.54 -2.13 10.27
N VAL A 125 2.27 -3.14 11.09
CA VAL A 125 1.33 -4.24 10.81
C VAL A 125 0.22 -4.30 11.85
N ASP A 126 -0.95 -4.82 11.47
CA ASP A 126 -2.01 -5.17 12.41
C ASP A 126 -1.86 -6.65 12.82
N PRO A 127 -1.46 -6.96 14.08
CA PRO A 127 -1.27 -8.34 14.52
C PRO A 127 -2.58 -9.12 14.64
N ARG A 128 -3.73 -8.48 14.42
CA ARG A 128 -5.05 -9.13 14.35
C ARG A 128 -5.36 -9.66 12.96
N SER A 129 -4.53 -9.36 11.95
CA SER A 129 -4.74 -9.85 10.59
C SER A 129 -4.69 -11.39 10.54
N PRO A 130 -5.44 -12.03 9.63
CA PRO A 130 -5.61 -13.49 9.62
C PRO A 130 -4.28 -14.28 9.58
N GLU A 131 -3.28 -13.77 8.87
CA GLU A 131 -1.95 -14.37 8.71
C GLU A 131 -1.16 -14.48 10.02
N TYR A 132 -1.45 -13.61 10.99
CA TYR A 132 -0.88 -13.69 12.34
C TYR A 132 -1.71 -14.55 13.30
N ASN A 133 -2.87 -15.05 12.84
CA ASN A 133 -3.88 -15.74 13.66
C ASN A 133 -4.23 -17.13 13.09
N GLY A 134 -3.27 -17.77 12.44
CA GLY A 134 -3.36 -19.16 11.98
C GLY A 134 -4.09 -19.37 10.64
N GLN A 135 -4.42 -18.30 9.93
CA GLN A 135 -4.95 -18.38 8.55
C GLN A 135 -3.84 -18.12 7.53
N PRO A 136 -3.99 -18.58 6.28
CA PRO A 136 -3.05 -18.24 5.21
C PRO A 136 -3.04 -16.74 4.90
N PHE A 137 -1.86 -16.20 4.58
CA PHE A 137 -1.75 -14.89 3.97
C PHE A 137 -2.43 -14.85 2.60
N THR A 138 -3.36 -13.91 2.43
CA THR A 138 -4.13 -13.71 1.19
C THR A 138 -4.09 -12.25 0.77
N SER A 139 -4.51 -11.36 1.67
CA SER A 139 -4.33 -9.92 1.59
C SER A 139 -4.14 -9.31 2.97
N THR A 140 -3.36 -8.25 3.07
CA THR A 140 -3.20 -7.48 4.32
C THR A 140 -3.03 -5.99 4.01
N MET A 141 -3.06 -5.15 5.04
CA MET A 141 -2.79 -3.73 4.95
C MET A 141 -1.61 -3.36 5.84
N ILE A 142 -0.68 -2.60 5.28
CA ILE A 142 0.52 -2.10 5.94
C ILE A 142 0.54 -0.58 5.86
N TYR A 143 1.05 0.05 6.91
CA TYR A 143 1.38 1.48 6.91
C TYR A 143 2.89 1.65 7.01
N GLY A 144 3.43 2.51 6.16
CA GLY A 144 4.83 2.89 6.17
C GLY A 144 5.05 4.22 6.85
N PHE A 145 6.13 4.31 7.62
CA PHE A 145 6.57 5.55 8.26
C PHE A 145 8.04 5.84 7.98
N TYR A 146 8.38 7.11 7.91
CA TYR A 146 9.76 7.59 7.88
C TYR A 146 9.86 8.91 8.65
N ASN A 147 10.86 9.06 9.52
CA ASN A 147 11.03 10.23 10.39
C ASN A 147 9.81 10.54 11.29
N GLY A 148 9.02 9.51 11.63
CA GLY A 148 7.79 9.63 12.42
C GLY A 148 6.57 10.14 11.64
N GLU A 149 6.66 10.21 10.31
CA GLU A 149 5.58 10.62 9.42
C GLU A 149 5.16 9.48 8.49
N MET A 150 3.86 9.37 8.19
CA MET A 150 3.34 8.35 7.28
C MET A 150 3.88 8.60 5.87
N SER A 151 4.61 7.63 5.31
CA SER A 151 5.23 7.70 3.99
C SER A 151 4.45 6.95 2.92
N PHE A 152 3.68 5.92 3.28
CA PHE A 152 2.82 5.18 2.36
C PHE A 152 1.70 4.39 3.06
N ILE A 153 0.73 3.94 2.25
CA ILE A 153 -0.26 2.91 2.59
C ILE A 153 -0.12 1.79 1.57
N GLU A 154 -0.13 0.53 2.02
CA GLU A 154 0.23 -0.62 1.20
C GLU A 154 -0.72 -1.80 1.46
N PRO A 155 -1.70 -2.03 0.56
CA PRO A 155 -2.27 -3.36 0.42
C PRO A 155 -1.20 -4.31 -0.11
N MET A 156 -0.96 -5.42 0.58
CA MET A 156 -0.26 -6.57 -0.01
C MET A 156 -1.30 -7.61 -0.40
N ILE A 157 -1.21 -8.20 -1.59
CA ILE A 157 -2.18 -9.19 -2.07
C ILE A 157 -1.47 -10.31 -2.83
N THR A 158 -1.72 -11.55 -2.40
CA THR A 158 -1.17 -12.74 -3.06
C THR A 158 -1.69 -12.90 -4.48
N LYS A 159 -0.83 -13.38 -5.39
CA LYS A 159 -1.20 -13.68 -6.78
C LYS A 159 -2.38 -14.66 -6.85
N GLU A 160 -2.33 -15.69 -6.01
CA GLU A 160 -3.38 -16.71 -5.88
C GLU A 160 -4.74 -16.08 -5.53
N PHE A 161 -4.76 -15.20 -4.51
CA PHE A 161 -5.99 -14.52 -4.12
C PHE A 161 -6.51 -13.60 -5.23
N ILE A 162 -5.64 -12.89 -5.96
CA ILE A 162 -6.06 -12.06 -7.09
C ILE A 162 -6.72 -12.89 -8.19
N GLN A 163 -6.15 -14.05 -8.53
CA GLN A 163 -6.66 -14.91 -9.59
C GLN A 163 -7.97 -15.62 -9.22
N ALA A 164 -8.16 -15.94 -7.93
CA ALA A 164 -9.34 -16.63 -7.42
C ALA A 164 -10.52 -15.70 -7.10
N THR A 165 -10.30 -14.39 -7.03
CA THR A 165 -11.27 -13.43 -6.50
C THR A 165 -11.80 -12.49 -7.57
N THR A 166 -13.12 -12.42 -7.72
CA THR A 166 -13.77 -11.42 -8.59
C THR A 166 -14.03 -10.10 -7.87
N TRP A 167 -14.27 -10.15 -6.56
CA TRP A 167 -14.47 -8.98 -5.72
C TRP A 167 -14.11 -9.27 -4.26
N PHE A 168 -13.41 -8.33 -3.63
CA PHE A 168 -13.09 -8.30 -2.21
C PHE A 168 -12.99 -6.86 -1.74
N ALA A 169 -13.39 -6.60 -0.49
CA ALA A 169 -13.12 -5.35 0.19
C ALA A 169 -12.94 -5.58 1.69
N SER A 170 -12.09 -4.77 2.33
CA SER A 170 -11.93 -4.75 3.77
C SER A 170 -11.84 -3.32 4.28
N LEU A 171 -12.38 -3.09 5.47
CA LEU A 171 -12.19 -1.84 6.21
C LEU A 171 -10.77 -1.78 6.77
N ILE A 172 -10.24 -0.58 6.91
CA ILE A 172 -8.93 -0.33 7.51
C ILE A 172 -9.01 0.77 8.58
N PRO A 173 -8.31 0.63 9.71
CA PRO A 173 -8.20 1.69 10.70
C PRO A 173 -7.54 2.93 10.10
N VAL A 174 -7.99 4.11 10.49
CA VAL A 174 -7.42 5.40 10.05
C VAL A 174 -6.86 6.11 11.27
N PRO A 175 -5.70 6.78 11.20
CA PRO A 175 -5.17 7.51 12.34
C PRO A 175 -6.10 8.67 12.75
N ASP A 176 -6.03 9.08 14.01
CA ASP A 176 -6.85 10.18 14.54
C ASP A 176 -6.50 11.50 13.87
N LYS A 177 -5.21 11.79 13.74
CA LYS A 177 -4.64 12.96 13.05
C LYS A 177 -3.75 12.54 11.89
N VAL A 178 -3.44 13.51 11.04
CA VAL A 178 -2.56 13.33 9.88
C VAL A 178 -1.54 14.46 9.84
N MET A 179 -0.37 14.23 9.24
CA MET A 179 0.65 15.28 9.10
C MET A 179 0.46 16.14 7.85
N ILE A 180 -0.30 15.62 6.88
CA ILE A 180 -0.59 16.24 5.59
C ILE A 180 -2.12 16.25 5.42
N SER A 181 -2.74 17.43 5.33
CA SER A 181 -4.17 17.52 5.01
C SER A 181 -4.45 16.87 3.65
N GLY A 182 -5.54 16.10 3.55
CA GLY A 182 -5.82 15.35 2.34
C GLY A 182 -6.91 14.30 2.50
N HIS A 183 -6.89 13.31 1.61
CA HIS A 183 -7.90 12.27 1.49
C HIS A 183 -7.32 10.92 1.90
N TYR A 184 -7.84 10.35 2.99
CA TYR A 184 -7.34 9.11 3.59
C TYR A 184 -8.37 7.99 3.47
N PRO A 185 -7.95 6.75 3.20
CA PRO A 185 -8.87 5.67 2.92
C PRO A 185 -9.36 5.01 4.20
N THR A 186 -10.62 4.61 4.22
CA THR A 186 -11.19 3.79 5.31
C THR A 186 -11.44 2.34 4.88
N ALA A 187 -11.14 2.01 3.61
CA ALA A 187 -11.20 0.66 3.07
C ALA A 187 -10.19 0.47 1.93
N TYR A 188 -9.92 -0.78 1.57
CA TYR A 188 -9.29 -1.14 0.30
C TYR A 188 -10.06 -2.28 -0.38
N SER A 189 -9.84 -2.48 -1.67
CA SER A 189 -10.53 -3.51 -2.44
C SER A 189 -9.71 -4.07 -3.58
N LEU A 190 -10.05 -5.31 -3.95
CA LEU A 190 -9.72 -5.95 -5.22
C LEU A 190 -11.02 -6.16 -6.00
N ALA A 191 -11.03 -5.84 -7.29
CA ALA A 191 -12.13 -6.20 -8.19
C ALA A 191 -11.61 -6.59 -9.57
N TYR A 192 -12.29 -7.53 -10.22
CA TYR A 192 -12.06 -7.92 -11.61
C TYR A 192 -13.24 -7.53 -12.48
N ASP A 193 -12.99 -6.77 -13.55
CA ASP A 193 -13.97 -6.45 -14.59
C ASP A 193 -13.78 -7.41 -15.77
N PRO A 194 -14.69 -8.38 -15.99
CA PRO A 194 -14.54 -9.37 -17.06
C PRO A 194 -14.76 -8.77 -18.46
N PHE A 195 -15.45 -7.63 -18.58
CA PHE A 195 -15.69 -7.00 -19.88
C PHE A 195 -14.48 -6.21 -20.35
N LYS A 196 -13.77 -5.56 -19.42
CA LYS A 196 -12.52 -4.85 -19.71
C LYS A 196 -11.29 -5.75 -19.57
N ASN A 197 -11.45 -6.91 -18.94
CA ASN A 197 -10.37 -7.83 -18.59
C ASN A 197 -9.28 -7.16 -17.73
N LEU A 198 -9.72 -6.39 -16.72
CA LEU A 198 -8.85 -5.61 -15.84
C LEU A 198 -9.10 -5.99 -14.37
N TYR A 199 -8.00 -6.15 -13.63
CA TYR A 199 -8.02 -6.07 -12.17
C TYR A 199 -7.89 -4.63 -11.71
N TYR A 200 -8.50 -4.34 -10.57
CA TYR A 200 -8.49 -3.05 -9.90
C TYR A 200 -8.15 -3.24 -8.43
N VAL A 201 -7.03 -2.67 -7.98
CA VAL A 201 -6.68 -2.54 -6.56
C VAL A 201 -6.87 -1.09 -6.17
N LYS A 202 -7.67 -0.83 -5.12
CA LYS A 202 -8.09 0.52 -4.75
C LYS A 202 -7.96 0.76 -3.25
N LEU A 203 -7.52 1.96 -2.89
CA LEU A 203 -7.82 2.59 -1.61
C LEU A 203 -9.15 3.34 -1.76
N LYS A 204 -10.14 3.03 -0.90
CA LYS A 204 -11.55 3.41 -1.06
C LYS A 204 -12.07 4.18 0.14
N ASN A 205 -13.26 4.77 -0.06
CA ASN A 205 -13.99 5.51 0.95
C ASN A 205 -13.09 6.60 1.53
N LEU A 206 -12.52 7.39 0.62
CA LEU A 206 -11.61 8.47 0.96
C LEU A 206 -12.35 9.52 1.81
N VAL A 207 -11.83 9.78 3.00
CA VAL A 207 -12.33 10.79 3.92
C VAL A 207 -11.34 11.94 3.99
N LYS A 208 -11.85 13.16 3.94
CA LYS A 208 -11.02 14.35 4.12
C LYS A 208 -10.57 14.47 5.57
N LYS A 209 -9.27 14.67 5.78
CA LYS A 209 -8.66 14.94 7.09
C LYS A 209 -7.80 16.20 7.02
N GLU A 210 -7.82 16.95 8.10
CA GLU A 210 -6.96 18.12 8.31
C GLU A 210 -5.87 17.79 9.33
N LYS A 211 -4.73 18.49 9.23
CA LYS A 211 -3.59 18.35 10.15
C LYS A 211 -3.91 18.82 11.58
#